data_AF-A0A9D8IYW2-F1
#
_entry.id   AF-A0A9D8IYW2-F1
#
_cell.length_a   1.000
_cell.length_b   1.000
_cell.length_c   1.000
_cell.angle_alpha   90.00
_cell.angle_beta   90.00
_cell.angle_gamma   90.00
#
_symmetry.space_group_name_H-M   'P 1'
#
loop_
_entity.id
_entity.type
_entity.pdbx_description
1 polymer ?
#
loop_
_entity_poly.entity_id
_entity_poly.type
_entity_poly.pdbx_seq_one_letter_code
_entity_poly.pdbx_strand_id
1 'polypeptide(L)'
;GIYLANVPYDDAKSGLVWFVADGENPIGLNPQRVDIGVTGAGKEGVGRVWLRARIEKFSQLDSAWANIRYDNYVRKTKDGRRDSTDAEGNLVYHTIASKGCALTAMAIVAKAGGADITPRTLSDFMNDKKTYGFNGTNVRWDIINRYRGNKRYKYHSDSGAGLLYKSDRKTIDVDKSTPLVASSISEYLSNGYLVIAQVYNPSTSNGHWVVVYGQNDGEYVIVDPGCYSDRKDLSGAYRNRIYRFIVYRKT
;
A
#
# COMPACT_ATOMS: atom_id res chain seq x y z
N GLY A 1 20.73 1.37 -0.33
CA GLY A 1 21.91 0.82 -1.03
C GLY A 1 22.44 -0.37 -0.26
N ILE A 2 22.63 -1.54 -0.89
CA ILE A 2 23.21 -2.68 -0.16
C ILE A 2 24.73 -2.50 -0.15
N TYR A 3 25.31 -2.31 1.03
CA TYR A 3 26.75 -2.26 1.19
C TYR A 3 27.26 -3.64 1.64
N LEU A 4 28.37 -4.07 1.04
CA LEU A 4 29.15 -5.18 1.56
C LEU A 4 29.92 -4.65 2.78
N ALA A 5 29.65 -5.19 3.97
CA ALA A 5 30.52 -4.95 5.11
C ALA A 5 31.83 -5.72 4.90
N ASN A 6 32.97 -5.16 5.33
CA ASN A 6 34.22 -5.90 5.39
C ASN A 6 34.03 -7.13 6.29
N VAL A 7 34.08 -8.32 5.69
CA VAL A 7 33.95 -9.59 6.42
C VAL A 7 35.35 -10.02 6.89
N PRO A 8 35.56 -10.26 8.19
CA PRO A 8 36.80 -10.83 8.69
C PRO A 8 37.10 -12.18 8.02
N TYR A 9 38.39 -12.43 7.75
CA TYR A 9 38.86 -13.60 6.99
C TYR A 9 38.37 -14.95 7.55
N ASP A 10 38.17 -15.06 8.86
CA ASP A 10 37.74 -16.30 9.51
C ASP A 10 36.25 -16.60 9.30
N ASP A 11 35.41 -15.58 9.10
CA ASP A 11 33.99 -15.75 8.76
C ASP A 11 33.81 -16.20 7.29
N ALA A 12 34.72 -15.78 6.40
CA ALA A 12 34.71 -16.17 4.99
C ALA A 12 34.94 -17.67 4.76
N LYS A 13 35.66 -18.36 5.66
CA LYS A 13 35.82 -19.83 5.62
C LYS A 13 34.51 -20.59 5.89
N SER A 14 33.55 -19.97 6.57
CA SER A 14 32.27 -20.60 6.92
C SER A 14 31.18 -20.46 5.84
N GLY A 15 31.45 -19.73 4.75
CA GLY A 15 30.48 -19.49 3.68
C GLY A 15 29.37 -18.50 4.04
N LEU A 16 29.49 -17.76 5.15
CA LEU A 16 28.53 -16.75 5.56
C LEU A 16 28.90 -15.37 5.01
N VAL A 17 27.99 -14.74 4.27
CA VAL A 17 28.06 -13.33 3.87
C VAL A 17 26.96 -12.57 4.60
N TRP A 18 27.35 -11.58 5.40
CA TRP A 18 26.43 -10.71 6.12
C TRP A 18 26.10 -9.49 5.26
N PHE A 19 24.84 -9.36 4.87
CA PHE A 19 24.32 -8.14 4.28
C PHE A 19 23.93 -7.18 5.40
N VAL A 20 24.58 -6.02 5.46
CA VAL A 20 24.08 -4.91 6.26
C VAL A 20 23.17 -4.11 5.33
N ALA A 21 21.86 -4.30 5.47
CA ALA A 21 20.91 -3.36 4.88
C ALA A 21 21.16 -2.00 5.54
N ASP A 22 21.43 -0.96 4.75
CA ASP A 22 21.62 0.43 5.21
C ASP A 22 20.32 1.08 5.76
N GLY A 23 19.34 0.26 6.14
CA GLY A 23 17.98 0.69 6.43
C GLY A 23 17.20 1.13 5.18
N GLU A 24 17.76 1.02 3.97
CA GLU A 24 17.07 1.31 2.72
C GLU A 24 16.74 0.01 1.97
N ASN A 25 15.65 -0.64 2.39
CA ASN A 25 15.10 -1.77 1.64
C ASN A 25 14.74 -1.33 0.20
N PRO A 26 15.22 -2.02 -0.85
CA PRO A 26 14.78 -1.77 -2.22
C PRO A 26 13.33 -2.22 -2.39
N ILE A 27 12.39 -1.30 -2.17
CA ILE A 27 10.96 -1.51 -2.40
C ILE A 27 10.67 -1.44 -3.90
N GLY A 28 9.76 -2.29 -4.40
CA GLY A 28 9.32 -2.26 -5.80
C GLY A 28 10.16 -3.10 -6.75
N LEU A 29 11.40 -3.43 -6.39
CA LEU A 29 12.28 -4.14 -7.30
C LEU A 29 11.92 -5.63 -7.39
N ASN A 30 11.89 -6.15 -8.62
CA ASN A 30 12.14 -7.58 -8.84
C ASN A 30 13.40 -7.93 -8.05
N PRO A 31 13.44 -9.13 -7.43
CA PRO A 31 14.51 -9.46 -6.51
C PRO A 31 15.87 -9.11 -7.09
N GLN A 32 16.57 -8.23 -6.38
CA GLN A 32 17.77 -7.63 -6.93
C GLN A 32 18.86 -8.70 -7.01
N ARG A 33 19.43 -8.85 -8.20
CA ARG A 33 20.62 -9.68 -8.40
C ARG A 33 21.78 -8.99 -7.71
N VAL A 34 22.23 -9.57 -6.61
CA VAL A 34 23.55 -9.27 -6.05
C VAL A 34 24.44 -10.43 -6.39
N ASP A 35 25.37 -10.22 -7.33
CA ASP A 35 26.46 -11.16 -7.58
C ASP A 35 27.44 -11.02 -6.42
N ILE A 36 27.57 -12.07 -5.63
CA ILE A 36 28.56 -12.13 -4.55
C ILE A 36 29.79 -12.85 -5.10
N GLY A 37 30.90 -12.13 -5.23
CA GLY A 37 32.21 -12.73 -5.42
C GLY A 37 32.81 -13.08 -4.06
N VAL A 38 33.06 -14.36 -3.80
CA VAL A 38 33.86 -14.80 -2.64
C VAL A 38 35.27 -15.11 -3.15
N THR A 39 36.28 -14.37 -2.68
CA THR A 39 37.70 -14.64 -2.97
C THR A 39 38.39 -15.14 -1.70
N GLY A 40 38.74 -16.43 -1.67
CA GLY A 40 39.49 -17.03 -0.57
C GLY A 40 40.00 -18.44 -0.87
N ALA A 41 41.30 -18.67 -0.60
CA ALA A 41 41.98 -19.98 -0.58
C ALA A 41 41.68 -20.93 -1.78
N GLY A 42 41.77 -20.41 -3.01
CA GLY A 42 41.84 -21.24 -4.22
C GLY A 42 40.51 -21.78 -4.75
N LYS A 43 39.36 -21.22 -4.32
CA LYS A 43 38.06 -21.49 -4.93
C LYS A 43 37.33 -20.18 -5.21
N GLU A 44 36.91 -19.99 -6.45
CA GLU A 44 36.00 -18.92 -6.87
C GLU A 44 34.58 -19.49 -6.97
N GLY A 45 33.59 -18.71 -6.54
CA GLY A 45 32.19 -19.07 -6.68
C GLY A 45 31.31 -17.82 -6.68
N VAL A 46 30.28 -17.82 -7.53
CA VAL A 46 29.24 -16.79 -7.56
C VAL A 46 28.01 -17.33 -6.85
N GLY A 47 27.64 -16.70 -5.74
CA GLY A 47 26.43 -17.01 -4.98
C GLY A 47 25.26 -16.10 -5.37
N ARG A 48 24.03 -16.61 -5.31
CA ARG A 48 22.79 -15.84 -5.53
C ARG A 48 22.10 -15.56 -4.21
N VAL A 49 21.77 -14.30 -3.93
CA VAL A 49 20.92 -13.93 -2.79
C VAL A 49 19.74 -13.08 -3.24
N TRP A 50 18.54 -13.50 -2.84
CA TRP A 50 17.28 -12.82 -3.12
C TRP A 50 16.97 -11.87 -1.97
N LEU A 51 17.21 -10.57 -2.15
CA LEU A 51 16.81 -9.57 -1.16
C LEU A 51 15.36 -9.17 -1.40
N ARG A 52 14.50 -9.45 -0.41
CA ARG A 52 13.10 -9.01 -0.41
C ARG A 52 12.94 -7.83 0.53
N ALA A 53 12.57 -6.67 0.00
CA ALA A 53 12.09 -5.58 0.85
C ALA A 53 10.84 -6.03 1.60
N ARG A 54 10.87 -5.90 2.93
CA ARG A 54 9.68 -6.11 3.76
C ARG A 54 8.94 -4.78 3.82
N ILE A 55 7.77 -4.73 3.19
CA ILE A 55 6.81 -3.65 3.46
C ILE A 55 6.10 -3.95 4.77
N GLU A 56 6.00 -2.93 5.61
CA GLU A 56 5.24 -2.99 6.84
C GLU A 56 3.75 -3.19 6.53
N LYS A 57 3.12 -4.12 7.25
CA LYS A 57 1.72 -4.45 7.06
C LYS A 57 0.89 -3.70 8.07
N PHE A 58 0.04 -2.81 7.59
CA PHE A 58 -1.04 -2.24 8.41
C PHE A 58 -2.37 -2.85 8.03
N SER A 59 -3.15 -3.21 9.05
CA SER A 59 -4.55 -3.60 8.90
C SER A 59 -5.44 -2.41 9.14
N GLN A 60 -6.49 -2.18 8.36
CA GLN A 60 -7.55 -1.26 8.77
C GLN A 60 -8.39 -1.80 9.94
N LEU A 61 -8.27 -3.09 10.25
CA LEU A 61 -9.00 -3.80 11.31
C LEU A 61 -8.20 -3.93 12.61
N ASP A 62 -6.99 -3.39 12.67
CA ASP A 62 -6.17 -3.42 13.88
C ASP A 62 -6.89 -2.68 15.02
N SER A 63 -7.01 -3.31 16.20
CA SER A 63 -7.72 -2.75 17.35
C SER A 63 -7.13 -1.41 17.80
N ALA A 64 -5.84 -1.17 17.54
CA ALA A 64 -5.18 0.09 17.83
C ALA A 64 -5.79 1.29 17.09
N TRP A 65 -6.54 1.09 15.99
CA TRP A 65 -7.15 2.19 15.24
C TRP A 65 -8.45 1.90 14.49
N ALA A 66 -8.93 0.66 14.48
CA ALA A 66 -10.14 0.22 13.79
C ALA A 66 -11.36 1.13 14.05
N ASN A 67 -11.53 1.58 15.30
CA ASN A 67 -12.66 2.39 15.75
C ASN A 67 -12.44 3.90 15.65
N ILE A 68 -11.27 4.35 15.17
CA ILE A 68 -11.01 5.78 14.99
C ILE A 68 -11.82 6.30 13.81
N ARG A 69 -12.32 7.52 13.94
CA ARG A 69 -12.97 8.27 12.86
C ARG A 69 -12.06 8.34 11.64
N TYR A 70 -12.55 7.86 10.50
CA TYR A 70 -11.83 7.87 9.22
C TYR A 70 -11.86 9.26 8.58
N ASP A 71 -13.05 9.82 8.37
CA ASP A 71 -13.28 11.13 7.72
C ASP A 71 -14.19 12.04 8.56
N ASN A 72 -14.29 13.30 8.15
CA ASN A 72 -15.21 14.27 8.74
C ASN A 72 -16.63 14.20 8.14
N TYR A 73 -16.95 13.18 7.33
CA TYR A 73 -18.25 13.03 6.71
C TYR A 73 -19.20 12.26 7.63
N VAL A 74 -20.27 12.92 8.07
CA VAL A 74 -21.30 12.27 8.88
C VAL A 74 -22.05 11.25 8.03
N ARG A 75 -22.17 10.02 8.52
CA ARG A 75 -22.92 8.97 7.85
C ARG A 75 -24.36 9.40 7.69
N LYS A 76 -24.95 9.14 6.53
CA LYS A 76 -26.38 9.35 6.35
C LYS A 76 -27.18 8.19 6.92
N THR A 77 -28.42 8.46 7.33
CA THR A 77 -29.44 7.48 7.67
C THR A 77 -29.67 6.50 6.50
N LYS A 78 -30.34 5.35 6.76
CA LYS A 78 -30.57 4.31 5.73
C LYS A 78 -31.29 4.86 4.47
N ASP A 79 -32.19 5.82 4.65
CA ASP A 79 -32.91 6.51 3.58
C ASP A 79 -32.06 7.59 2.86
N GLY A 80 -30.87 7.88 3.36
CA GLY A 80 -29.91 8.84 2.78
C GLY A 80 -30.24 10.30 3.03
N ARG A 81 -31.29 10.62 3.81
CA ARG A 81 -31.82 12.00 3.90
C ARG A 81 -31.26 12.81 5.06
N ARG A 82 -30.89 12.18 6.18
CA ARG A 82 -30.44 12.85 7.40
C ARG A 82 -29.07 12.36 7.84
N ASP A 83 -28.40 13.14 8.67
CA ASP A 83 -27.21 12.70 9.38
C ASP A 83 -27.59 11.64 10.42
N SER A 84 -26.78 10.60 10.52
CA SER A 84 -26.97 9.50 11.46
C SER A 84 -26.46 9.92 12.83
N THR A 85 -27.23 9.60 13.86
CA THR A 85 -26.82 9.73 15.27
C THR A 85 -26.81 8.37 15.98
N ASP A 86 -26.03 8.24 17.04
CA ASP A 86 -26.12 7.11 17.98
C ASP A 86 -27.33 7.23 18.92
N ALA A 87 -27.45 6.34 19.90
CA ALA A 87 -28.56 6.31 20.85
C ALA A 87 -28.58 7.55 21.76
N GLU A 88 -27.41 8.15 21.96
CA GLU A 88 -27.18 9.34 22.78
C GLU A 88 -27.32 10.65 21.96
N GLY A 89 -27.53 10.56 20.65
CA GLY A 89 -27.73 11.70 19.76
C GLY A 89 -26.44 12.27 19.14
N ASN A 90 -25.28 11.62 19.32
CA ASN A 90 -24.01 12.07 18.73
C ASN A 90 -23.91 11.67 17.27
N LEU A 91 -23.28 12.52 16.45
CA LEU A 91 -23.07 12.26 15.01
C LEU A 91 -22.20 11.00 14.79
N VAL A 92 -22.65 10.11 13.92
CA VAL A 92 -21.94 8.87 13.58
C VAL A 92 -21.10 9.08 12.33
N TYR A 93 -19.79 8.89 12.46
CA TYR A 93 -18.84 8.99 11.36
C TYR A 93 -18.45 7.61 10.81
N HIS A 94 -17.81 7.58 9.64
CA HIS A 94 -17.10 6.39 9.20
C HIS A 94 -15.86 6.16 10.07
N THR A 95 -15.54 4.90 10.33
CA THR A 95 -14.30 4.50 11.02
C THR A 95 -13.27 3.93 10.05
N ILE A 96 -12.01 3.85 10.48
CA ILE A 96 -10.93 3.23 9.69
C ILE A 96 -11.29 1.77 9.34
N ALA A 97 -11.88 1.01 10.25
CA ALA A 97 -12.33 -0.35 9.93
C ALA A 97 -13.39 -0.39 8.82
N SER A 98 -14.28 0.60 8.77
CA SER A 98 -15.40 0.62 7.81
C SER A 98 -15.03 1.12 6.41
N LYS A 99 -14.08 2.04 6.28
CA LYS A 99 -13.74 2.72 5.02
C LYS A 99 -12.25 3.02 4.81
N GLY A 100 -11.38 2.55 5.70
CA GLY A 100 -9.99 2.97 5.78
C GLY A 100 -9.02 2.28 4.82
N CYS A 101 -9.45 1.51 3.83
CA CYS A 101 -8.54 0.80 2.94
C CYS A 101 -7.59 1.74 2.19
N ALA A 102 -8.10 2.83 1.62
CA ALA A 102 -7.30 3.83 0.92
C ALA A 102 -6.29 4.51 1.87
N LEU A 103 -6.78 4.97 3.04
CA LEU A 103 -5.94 5.63 4.05
C LEU A 103 -4.85 4.69 4.60
N THR A 104 -5.20 3.43 4.86
CA THR A 104 -4.26 2.43 5.36
C THR A 104 -3.20 2.10 4.30
N ALA A 105 -3.59 1.97 3.04
CA ALA A 105 -2.66 1.83 1.92
C ALA A 105 -1.70 3.03 1.82
N MET A 106 -2.20 4.25 2.00
CA MET A 106 -1.36 5.46 2.02
C MET A 106 -0.39 5.48 3.20
N ALA A 107 -0.82 5.04 4.39
CA ALA A 107 0.06 4.90 5.55
C ALA A 107 1.18 3.88 5.29
N ILE A 108 0.86 2.74 4.65
CA ILE A 108 1.86 1.74 4.23
C ILE A 108 2.91 2.36 3.31
N VAL A 109 2.48 3.09 2.27
CA VAL A 109 3.39 3.76 1.33
C VAL A 109 4.27 4.80 2.03
N ALA A 110 3.67 5.63 2.89
CA ALA A 110 4.42 6.65 3.64
C ALA A 110 5.42 6.05 4.63
N LYS A 111 5.05 4.95 5.31
CA LYS A 111 5.95 4.19 6.20
C LYS A 111 7.11 3.57 5.45
N ALA A 112 6.85 3.01 4.26
CA ALA A 112 7.88 2.60 3.31
C ALA A 112 8.84 3.75 2.93
N GLY A 113 8.34 4.99 2.92
CA GLY A 113 9.13 6.22 2.74
C GLY A 113 9.92 6.69 3.95
N GLY A 114 9.93 5.91 5.03
CA GLY A 114 10.59 6.25 6.30
C GLY A 114 9.80 7.20 7.19
N ALA A 115 8.53 7.49 6.86
CA ALA A 115 7.69 8.27 7.76
C ALA A 115 7.35 7.46 9.01
N ASP A 116 7.48 8.06 10.19
CA ASP A 116 6.91 7.47 11.39
C ASP A 116 5.39 7.73 11.43
N ILE A 117 4.66 6.87 10.73
CA ILE A 117 3.24 7.02 10.49
C ILE A 117 2.52 5.68 10.68
N THR A 118 1.29 5.78 11.19
CA THR A 118 0.31 4.70 11.33
C THR A 118 -1.02 5.17 10.73
N PRO A 119 -1.98 4.26 10.46
CA PRO A 119 -3.32 4.66 10.04
C PRO A 119 -3.99 5.64 11.01
N ARG A 120 -3.79 5.49 12.32
CA ARG A 120 -4.23 6.47 13.34
C ARG A 120 -3.68 7.86 13.05
N THR A 121 -2.35 8.00 13.07
CA THR A 121 -1.70 9.32 12.93
C THR A 121 -1.97 9.97 11.57
N LEU A 122 -2.13 9.17 10.50
CA LEU A 122 -2.53 9.69 9.20
C LEU A 122 -3.98 10.18 9.21
N SER A 123 -4.88 9.45 9.85
CA SER A 123 -6.28 9.85 9.99
C SER A 123 -6.42 11.15 10.78
N ASP A 124 -5.70 11.28 11.89
CA ASP A 124 -5.67 12.52 12.68
C ASP A 124 -5.18 13.70 11.81
N PHE A 125 -4.07 13.50 11.08
CA PHE A 125 -3.54 14.50 10.15
C PHE A 125 -4.53 14.90 9.06
N MET A 126 -5.19 13.92 8.43
CA MET A 126 -6.12 14.16 7.32
C MET A 126 -7.43 14.82 7.76
N ASN A 127 -7.87 14.57 9.00
CA ASN A 127 -9.07 15.19 9.59
C ASN A 127 -8.80 16.58 10.15
N ASP A 128 -7.54 17.01 10.30
CA ASP A 128 -7.19 18.35 10.72
C ASP A 128 -7.76 19.41 9.74
N LYS A 129 -8.40 20.43 10.31
CA LYS A 129 -9.08 21.50 9.57
C LYS A 129 -8.14 22.34 8.70
N LYS A 130 -6.83 22.30 8.91
CA LYS A 130 -5.82 23.01 8.09
C LYS A 130 -5.30 22.13 6.95
N THR A 131 -5.38 20.81 7.12
CA THR A 131 -4.84 19.83 6.17
C THR A 131 -5.84 19.51 5.06
N TYR A 132 -7.13 19.36 5.41
CA TYR A 132 -8.21 18.94 4.50
C TYR A 132 -7.84 17.71 3.67
N GLY A 133 -7.57 16.58 4.35
CA GLY A 133 -7.12 15.34 3.68
C GLY A 133 -8.20 14.59 2.92
N PHE A 134 -9.46 15.01 3.01
CA PHE A 134 -10.59 14.36 2.36
C PHE A 134 -11.36 15.30 1.43
N ASN A 135 -11.97 14.73 0.39
CA ASN A 135 -13.02 15.36 -0.42
C ASN A 135 -14.28 14.48 -0.34
N GLY A 136 -15.22 14.86 0.51
CA GLY A 136 -16.28 13.95 0.96
C GLY A 136 -15.68 12.74 1.66
N THR A 137 -16.01 11.53 1.20
CA THR A 137 -15.47 10.27 1.74
C THR A 137 -14.18 9.81 1.03
N ASN A 138 -13.71 10.55 0.02
CA ASN A 138 -12.53 10.19 -0.76
C ASN A 138 -11.28 10.83 -0.16
N VAL A 139 -10.18 10.09 -0.14
CA VAL A 139 -8.87 10.61 0.24
C VAL A 139 -8.33 11.56 -0.84
N ARG A 140 -7.57 12.57 -0.43
CA ARG A 140 -6.70 13.34 -1.34
C ARG A 140 -5.35 12.64 -1.42
N TRP A 141 -5.00 12.10 -2.58
CA TRP A 141 -3.80 11.26 -2.73
C TRP A 141 -2.48 12.03 -2.55
N ASP A 142 -2.46 13.32 -2.87
CA ASP A 142 -1.31 14.20 -2.69
C ASP A 142 -1.07 14.61 -1.22
N ILE A 143 -1.97 14.27 -0.29
CA ILE A 143 -1.88 14.67 1.12
C ILE A 143 -0.58 14.21 1.79
N ILE A 144 -0.07 13.06 1.36
CA ILE A 144 1.15 12.43 1.89
C ILE A 144 2.39 13.28 1.58
N ASN A 145 2.35 14.12 0.53
CA ASN A 145 3.44 15.05 0.22
C ASN A 145 3.60 16.14 1.30
N ARG A 146 2.54 16.40 2.08
CA ARG A 146 2.52 17.42 3.14
C ARG A 146 2.79 16.84 4.53
N TYR A 147 2.88 15.52 4.65
CA TYR A 147 3.15 14.86 5.92
C TYR A 147 4.63 15.05 6.29
N ARG A 148 4.94 15.78 7.37
CA ARG A 148 6.31 16.16 7.75
C ARG A 148 7.29 14.99 7.87
N GLY A 149 6.81 13.81 8.24
CA GLY A 149 7.64 12.60 8.36
C GLY A 149 7.97 11.94 7.02
N ASN A 150 7.25 12.24 5.96
CA ASN A 150 7.45 11.61 4.66
C ASN A 150 8.52 12.34 3.86
N LYS A 151 9.71 11.73 3.77
CA LYS A 151 10.88 12.32 3.13
C LYS A 151 11.22 11.71 1.78
N ARG A 152 10.73 10.51 1.48
CA ARG A 152 11.21 9.69 0.35
C ARG A 152 10.18 9.40 -0.72
N TYR A 153 8.88 9.40 -0.44
CA TYR A 153 7.87 9.13 -1.47
C TYR A 153 6.99 10.34 -1.73
N LYS A 154 6.67 10.61 -2.99
CA LYS A 154 5.69 11.64 -3.35
C LYS A 154 4.67 11.10 -4.33
N TYR A 155 3.44 11.58 -4.22
CA TYR A 155 2.42 11.38 -5.24
C TYR A 155 3.02 11.76 -6.60
N HIS A 156 2.84 10.88 -7.58
CA HIS A 156 3.40 11.03 -8.91
C HIS A 156 2.32 11.13 -9.98
N SER A 157 1.42 10.15 -10.03
CA SER A 157 0.39 10.04 -11.06
C SER A 157 -0.76 9.15 -10.60
N ASP A 158 -1.85 9.20 -11.33
CA ASP A 158 -2.94 8.25 -11.25
C ASP A 158 -3.46 7.89 -12.65
N SER A 159 -4.14 6.76 -12.77
CA SER A 159 -4.77 6.34 -14.02
C SER A 159 -6.00 5.46 -13.76
N GLY A 160 -6.93 5.48 -14.71
CA GLY A 160 -8.18 4.74 -14.68
C GLY A 160 -9.36 5.51 -14.10
N ALA A 161 -10.54 5.27 -14.67
CA ALA A 161 -11.79 5.86 -14.21
C ALA A 161 -12.26 5.29 -12.86
N GLY A 162 -11.75 4.12 -12.48
CA GLY A 162 -12.17 3.39 -11.29
C GLY A 162 -13.46 2.60 -11.49
N LEU A 163 -13.94 2.03 -10.39
CA LEU A 163 -15.18 1.27 -10.36
C LEU A 163 -16.38 2.18 -10.59
N LEU A 164 -17.23 1.80 -11.56
CA LEU A 164 -18.48 2.48 -11.85
C LEU A 164 -19.59 1.99 -10.92
N TYR A 165 -20.56 2.86 -10.68
CA TYR A 165 -21.73 2.57 -9.86
C TYR A 165 -22.99 2.53 -10.73
N LYS A 166 -23.95 1.71 -10.33
CA LYS A 166 -25.30 1.70 -10.90
C LYS A 166 -26.01 3.03 -10.62
N SER A 167 -27.20 3.21 -11.20
CA SER A 167 -28.02 4.41 -11.03
C SER A 167 -28.35 4.73 -9.56
N ASP A 168 -28.33 3.73 -8.67
CA ASP A 168 -28.53 3.89 -7.22
C ASP A 168 -27.33 4.54 -6.50
N ARG A 169 -26.19 4.72 -7.18
CA ARG A 169 -24.91 5.27 -6.66
C ARG A 169 -24.36 4.54 -5.43
N LYS A 170 -24.83 3.32 -5.16
CA LYS A 170 -24.43 2.49 -4.01
C LYS A 170 -23.85 1.16 -4.46
N THR A 171 -24.47 0.56 -5.48
CA THR A 171 -24.08 -0.74 -6.02
C THR A 171 -23.05 -0.56 -7.12
N ILE A 172 -21.96 -1.34 -7.06
CA ILE A 172 -20.93 -1.33 -8.10
C ILE A 172 -21.43 -2.07 -9.33
N ASP A 173 -21.20 -1.47 -10.50
CA ASP A 173 -21.46 -2.06 -11.81
C ASP A 173 -20.15 -2.59 -12.40
N VAL A 174 -19.76 -3.79 -11.95
CA VAL A 174 -18.48 -4.41 -12.33
C VAL A 174 -18.42 -4.68 -13.83
N ASP A 175 -19.55 -5.01 -14.46
CA ASP A 175 -19.64 -5.33 -15.89
C ASP A 175 -19.44 -4.09 -16.76
N LYS A 176 -19.86 -2.91 -16.28
CA LYS A 176 -19.56 -1.63 -16.93
C LYS A 176 -18.20 -1.04 -16.56
N SER A 177 -17.58 -1.55 -15.49
CA SER A 177 -16.27 -1.09 -15.05
C SER A 177 -15.18 -1.69 -15.93
N THR A 178 -14.36 -0.84 -16.56
CA THR A 178 -13.26 -1.30 -17.41
C THR A 178 -11.99 -1.49 -16.57
N PRO A 179 -11.47 -2.73 -16.42
CA PRO A 179 -10.18 -2.92 -15.79
C PRO A 179 -9.07 -2.36 -16.70
N LEU A 180 -8.04 -1.80 -16.06
CA LEU A 180 -6.81 -1.40 -16.71
C LEU A 180 -6.01 -2.64 -17.14
N VAL A 181 -5.24 -2.48 -18.21
CA VAL A 181 -4.32 -3.52 -18.66
C VAL A 181 -3.27 -3.72 -17.57
N ALA A 182 -3.07 -4.97 -17.15
CA ALA A 182 -2.23 -5.33 -16.03
C ALA A 182 -0.79 -4.79 -16.18
N SER A 183 -0.23 -4.74 -17.39
CA SER A 183 1.10 -4.19 -17.68
C SER A 183 1.26 -2.69 -17.39
N SER A 184 0.15 -1.95 -17.22
CA SER A 184 0.16 -0.49 -16.97
C SER A 184 0.84 -0.09 -15.66
N ILE A 185 1.08 -1.04 -14.76
CA ILE A 185 1.78 -0.78 -13.49
C ILE A 185 3.17 -1.42 -13.41
N SER A 186 3.52 -2.32 -14.34
CA SER A 186 4.82 -3.01 -14.33
C SER A 186 6.00 -2.03 -14.44
N GLU A 187 5.87 -1.02 -15.28
CA GLU A 187 6.90 0.02 -15.45
C GLU A 187 7.13 0.82 -14.17
N TYR A 188 6.07 1.15 -13.43
CA TYR A 188 6.23 1.85 -12.17
C TYR A 188 6.93 0.97 -11.13
N LEU A 189 6.52 -0.29 -11.04
CA LEU A 189 7.15 -1.25 -10.12
C LEU A 189 8.63 -1.45 -10.47
N SER A 190 8.99 -1.62 -11.76
CA SER A 190 10.39 -1.80 -12.18
C SER A 190 11.28 -0.59 -11.86
N ASN A 191 10.69 0.62 -11.78
CA ASN A 191 11.37 1.84 -11.33
C ASN A 191 11.40 2.02 -9.80
N GLY A 192 10.97 1.01 -9.03
CA GLY A 192 10.94 1.04 -7.56
C GLY A 192 9.82 1.90 -6.98
N TYR A 193 8.78 2.21 -7.77
CA TYR A 193 7.65 2.99 -7.29
C TYR A 193 6.64 2.08 -6.61
N LEU A 194 5.89 2.67 -5.68
CA LEU A 194 4.77 2.00 -5.05
C LEU A 194 3.46 2.37 -5.74
N VAL A 195 2.60 1.37 -5.88
CA VAL A 195 1.32 1.53 -6.55
C VAL A 195 0.20 1.17 -5.57
N ILE A 196 -0.74 2.09 -5.35
CA ILE A 196 -1.99 1.79 -4.66
C ILE A 196 -3.05 1.51 -5.72
N ALA A 197 -3.58 0.29 -5.76
CA ALA A 197 -4.51 -0.17 -6.78
C ALA A 197 -5.94 -0.29 -6.23
N GLN A 198 -6.91 0.24 -6.98
CA GLN A 198 -8.33 -0.01 -6.76
C GLN A 198 -8.71 -1.35 -7.40
N VAL A 199 -9.28 -2.23 -6.58
CA VAL A 199 -9.74 -3.55 -6.97
C VAL A 199 -11.20 -3.73 -6.55
N TYR A 200 -11.90 -4.67 -7.19
CA TYR A 200 -13.22 -5.10 -6.73
C TYR A 200 -13.04 -6.28 -5.76
N ASN A 201 -13.51 -6.14 -4.52
CA ASN A 201 -13.46 -7.22 -3.54
C ASN A 201 -14.71 -8.12 -3.69
N PRO A 202 -14.57 -9.35 -4.20
CA PRO A 202 -15.71 -10.22 -4.46
C PRO A 202 -16.40 -10.71 -3.17
N SER A 203 -15.68 -10.79 -2.05
CA SER A 203 -16.23 -11.29 -0.79
C SER A 203 -17.18 -10.29 -0.11
N THR A 204 -17.00 -8.99 -0.36
CA THR A 204 -17.79 -7.92 0.26
C THR A 204 -18.53 -7.05 -0.76
N SER A 205 -18.43 -7.38 -2.05
CA SER A 205 -19.05 -6.67 -3.16
C SER A 205 -18.82 -5.14 -3.15
N ASN A 206 -17.62 -4.72 -2.77
CA ASN A 206 -17.25 -3.31 -2.68
C ASN A 206 -15.94 -3.00 -3.41
N GLY A 207 -15.66 -1.71 -3.56
CA GLY A 207 -14.36 -1.22 -4.01
C GLY A 207 -13.38 -1.28 -2.86
N HIS A 208 -12.17 -1.74 -3.14
CA HIS A 208 -11.10 -1.91 -2.15
C HIS A 208 -9.79 -1.36 -2.69
N TRP A 209 -8.88 -0.99 -1.80
CA TRP A 209 -7.58 -0.45 -2.14
C TRP A 209 -6.48 -1.29 -1.52
N VAL A 210 -5.51 -1.70 -2.34
CA VAL A 210 -4.36 -2.52 -1.93
C VAL A 210 -3.06 -1.86 -2.38
N VAL A 211 -1.95 -2.15 -1.71
CA VAL A 211 -0.62 -1.71 -2.16
C VAL A 211 -0.01 -2.82 -2.98
N VAL A 212 0.28 -2.57 -4.25
CA VAL A 212 1.10 -3.42 -5.10
C VAL A 212 2.55 -2.95 -4.98
N TYR A 213 3.45 -3.87 -4.66
CA TYR A 213 4.84 -3.54 -4.36
C TYR A 213 5.87 -4.38 -5.11
N GLY A 214 5.43 -5.25 -6.01
CA GLY A 214 6.32 -6.04 -6.84
C GLY A 214 5.54 -7.04 -7.70
N GLN A 215 6.30 -7.81 -8.46
CA GLN A 215 5.79 -8.88 -9.31
C GLN A 215 6.67 -10.12 -9.15
N ASN A 216 6.08 -11.29 -9.00
CA ASN A 216 6.77 -12.59 -8.95
C ASN A 216 6.13 -13.51 -9.99
N ASP A 217 6.92 -14.05 -10.92
CA ASP A 217 6.44 -15.01 -11.92
C ASP A 217 5.18 -14.55 -12.69
N GLY A 218 5.13 -13.25 -13.01
CA GLY A 218 3.99 -12.63 -13.68
C GLY A 218 2.87 -12.16 -12.75
N GLU A 219 2.88 -12.56 -11.48
CA GLU A 219 1.85 -12.23 -10.48
C GLU A 219 2.20 -11.03 -9.63
N TYR A 220 1.25 -10.11 -9.48
CA TYR A 220 1.44 -8.92 -8.66
C TYR A 220 1.31 -9.23 -7.18
N VAL A 221 2.34 -8.89 -6.42
CA VAL A 221 2.38 -9.10 -4.97
C VAL A 221 1.83 -7.88 -4.25
N ILE A 222 0.97 -8.13 -3.26
CA ILE A 222 0.22 -7.07 -2.57
C ILE A 222 0.38 -7.08 -1.05
N VAL A 223 0.17 -5.91 -0.47
CA VAL A 223 -0.25 -5.75 0.92
C VAL A 223 -1.70 -5.30 0.92
N ASP A 224 -2.54 -6.12 1.54
CA ASP A 224 -3.98 -5.91 1.63
C ASP A 224 -4.35 -5.33 3.02
N PRO A 225 -4.83 -4.07 3.08
CA PRO A 225 -5.29 -3.45 4.32
C PRO A 225 -6.43 -4.19 5.04
N GLY A 226 -7.21 -5.01 4.32
CA GLY A 226 -8.28 -5.81 4.89
C GLY A 226 -7.78 -6.98 5.76
N CYS A 227 -6.48 -7.27 5.76
CA CYS A 227 -5.84 -8.35 6.51
C CYS A 227 -6.41 -9.76 6.29
N TYR A 228 -6.88 -10.04 5.09
CA TYR A 228 -7.17 -11.38 4.65
C TYR A 228 -5.87 -12.19 4.54
N SER A 229 -5.74 -13.27 5.32
CA SER A 229 -4.49 -14.05 5.43
C SER A 229 -4.07 -14.75 4.14
N ASP A 230 -5.04 -15.01 3.26
CA ASP A 230 -4.92 -15.68 1.96
C ASP A 230 -4.65 -14.71 0.80
N ARG A 231 -4.81 -13.40 0.98
CA ARG A 231 -4.66 -12.40 -0.10
C ARG A 231 -3.25 -11.83 -0.13
N LYS A 232 -2.36 -12.52 -0.85
CA LYS A 232 -0.95 -12.13 -1.01
C LYS A 232 -0.62 -11.63 -2.42
N ASP A 233 -1.50 -11.91 -3.38
CA ASP A 233 -1.37 -11.56 -4.78
C ASP A 233 -2.71 -11.08 -5.37
N LEU A 234 -2.66 -10.44 -6.53
CA LEU A 234 -3.86 -9.96 -7.22
C LEU A 234 -4.65 -11.07 -7.92
N SER A 235 -4.03 -12.15 -8.40
CA SER A 235 -4.75 -13.20 -9.16
C SER A 235 -5.73 -13.94 -8.27
N GLY A 236 -5.28 -14.44 -7.12
CA GLY A 236 -6.10 -15.24 -6.22
C GLY A 236 -7.23 -14.41 -5.62
N ALA A 237 -6.92 -13.20 -5.16
CA ALA A 237 -7.85 -12.37 -4.41
C ALA A 237 -8.78 -11.52 -5.29
N TYR A 238 -8.28 -11.05 -6.43
CA TYR A 238 -8.87 -9.96 -7.20
C TYR A 238 -8.90 -10.23 -8.71
N ARG A 239 -8.61 -11.47 -9.14
CA ARG A 239 -8.64 -11.92 -10.53
C ARG A 239 -7.77 -11.08 -11.47
N ASN A 240 -6.67 -10.51 -10.96
CA ASN A 240 -5.79 -9.61 -11.71
C ASN A 240 -6.51 -8.38 -12.32
N ARG A 241 -7.59 -7.90 -11.70
CA ARG A 241 -8.35 -6.73 -12.17
C ARG A 241 -8.07 -5.49 -11.33
N ILE A 242 -7.41 -4.52 -11.93
CA ILE A 242 -7.19 -3.17 -11.39
C ILE A 242 -8.09 -2.20 -12.15
N TYR A 243 -8.84 -1.34 -11.47
CA TYR A 243 -9.77 -0.39 -12.10
C TYR A 243 -9.27 1.05 -12.08
N ARG A 244 -8.39 1.35 -11.12
CA ARG A 244 -7.68 2.62 -10.97
C ARG A 244 -6.39 2.36 -10.21
N PHE A 245 -5.36 3.15 -10.44
CA PHE A 245 -4.18 3.12 -9.58
C PHE A 245 -3.65 4.52 -9.28
N ILE A 246 -2.90 4.60 -8.19
CA ILE A 246 -2.19 5.79 -7.70
C ILE A 246 -0.73 5.41 -7.54
N VAL A 247 0.18 6.23 -8.06
CA VAL A 247 1.61 5.98 -8.05
C VAL A 247 2.32 6.94 -7.10
N TYR A 248 3.22 6.39 -6.30
CA TYR A 248 4.15 7.14 -5.47
C TYR A 248 5.58 6.87 -5.92
N ARG A 249 6.25 7.93 -6.35
CA ARG A 249 7.66 7.86 -6.78
C ARG A 249 8.59 8.12 -5.61
N LYS A 250 9.74 7.45 -5.61
CA LYS A 250 10.83 7.77 -4.70
C LYS A 250 11.45 9.12 -5.12
N THR A 251 11.83 9.97 -4.17
CA THR A 251 12.51 11.26 -4.38
C THR A 251 13.88 11.29 -3.74
#